data_AF-A7I9R9-F1
#
_entry.id   AF-A7I9R9-F1
#
_cell.length_a   1.000
_cell.length_b   1.000
_cell.length_c   1.000
_cell.angle_alpha   90.00
_cell.angle_beta   90.00
_cell.angle_gamma   90.00
#
_symmetry.space_group_name_H-M   'P 1'
#
loop_
_entity.id
_entity.type
_entity.pdbx_description
1 polymer ?
#
loop_
_entity_poly.entity_id
_entity_poly.type
_entity_poly.pdbx_seq_one_letter_code
_entity_poly.pdbx_strand_id
1 'polypeptide(L)'
;MTSRMHAPHTTCPGCQEEVFLDELVGGKCPLCGCSLEDFEESIGEYDGILDRSDLSWLIFNYFVFKKFADLGVPPSQIMDLLSTYEQNAEKPREEWTKSDFSLELPMGMLDALRPKKCAKCNRLFFRGGKKEIHGDMRSTKVYTRYFCDRC
;
A
#
# COMPACT_ATOMS: atom_id res chain seq x y z
N MET A 1 -44.03 -29.22 -6.78
CA MET A 1 -42.65 -28.89 -6.37
C MET A 1 -41.88 -28.52 -7.64
N THR A 2 -41.90 -27.24 -8.02
CA THR A 2 -41.40 -26.79 -9.31
C THR A 2 -40.41 -25.64 -9.10
N SER A 3 -39.14 -25.94 -9.38
CA SER A 3 -38.08 -25.03 -9.86
C SER A 3 -38.18 -23.55 -9.49
N ARG A 4 -37.97 -23.19 -8.21
CA ARG A 4 -37.72 -21.79 -7.77
C ARG A 4 -36.24 -21.39 -7.79
N MET A 5 -35.34 -22.34 -8.03
CA MET A 5 -33.88 -22.15 -7.85
C MET A 5 -33.20 -21.38 -9.00
N HIS A 6 -33.93 -20.95 -10.04
CA HIS A 6 -33.36 -20.29 -11.22
C HIS A 6 -34.03 -18.95 -11.55
N ALA A 7 -34.98 -18.48 -10.74
CA ALA A 7 -35.54 -17.15 -10.93
C ALA A 7 -34.53 -16.11 -10.44
N PRO A 8 -34.27 -15.03 -11.21
CA PRO A 8 -33.37 -13.97 -10.77
C PRO A 8 -33.95 -13.31 -9.50
N HIS A 9 -33.20 -13.40 -8.42
CA HIS A 9 -33.56 -12.94 -7.09
C HIS A 9 -32.49 -11.99 -6.58
N THR A 10 -32.89 -11.08 -5.69
CA THR A 10 -32.01 -10.16 -4.98
C THR A 10 -32.46 -10.06 -3.53
N THR A 11 -31.65 -9.45 -2.68
CA THR A 11 -32.01 -9.19 -1.28
C THR A 11 -32.48 -7.76 -1.13
N CYS A 12 -33.64 -7.54 -0.52
CA CYS A 12 -34.15 -6.18 -0.33
C CYS A 12 -33.28 -5.41 0.69
N PRO A 13 -32.79 -4.20 0.38
CA PRO A 13 -31.94 -3.43 1.29
C PRO A 13 -32.71 -2.87 2.51
N GLY A 14 -34.03 -2.74 2.41
CA GLY A 14 -34.88 -2.24 3.49
C GLY A 14 -35.21 -3.30 4.55
N CYS A 15 -35.68 -4.48 4.13
CA CYS A 15 -36.12 -5.54 5.04
C CYS A 15 -35.25 -6.80 5.06
N GLN A 16 -34.19 -6.83 4.24
CA GLN A 16 -33.20 -7.93 4.14
C GLN A 16 -33.79 -9.30 3.76
N GLU A 17 -35.02 -9.33 3.28
CA GLU A 17 -35.65 -10.55 2.78
C GLU A 17 -35.27 -10.80 1.32
N GLU A 18 -35.20 -12.06 0.95
CA GLU A 18 -35.02 -12.49 -0.44
C GLU A 18 -36.28 -12.13 -1.25
N VAL A 19 -36.10 -11.40 -2.34
CA VAL A 19 -37.16 -10.96 -3.24
C VAL A 19 -36.84 -11.38 -4.66
N PHE A 20 -37.86 -11.92 -5.35
CA PHE A 20 -37.74 -12.27 -6.75
C PHE A 20 -38.11 -11.07 -7.62
N LEU A 21 -37.32 -10.81 -8.67
CA LEU A 21 -37.48 -9.61 -9.49
C LEU A 21 -38.81 -9.57 -10.26
N ASP A 22 -39.42 -10.73 -10.52
CA ASP A 22 -40.73 -10.88 -11.15
C ASP A 22 -41.91 -10.65 -10.18
N GLU A 23 -41.68 -10.68 -8.87
CA GLU A 23 -42.70 -10.43 -7.83
C GLU A 23 -42.72 -8.96 -7.36
N LEU A 24 -41.89 -8.09 -7.95
CA LEU A 24 -41.85 -6.67 -7.61
C LEU A 24 -43.12 -5.95 -8.06
N VAL A 25 -43.65 -5.10 -7.18
CA VAL A 25 -44.83 -4.28 -7.47
C VAL A 25 -44.36 -2.87 -7.79
N GLY A 26 -44.25 -2.55 -9.08
CA GLY A 26 -43.78 -1.25 -9.55
C GLY A 26 -42.36 -0.90 -9.10
N GLY A 27 -41.43 -1.86 -9.22
CA GLY A 27 -40.01 -1.69 -8.84
C GLY A 27 -39.73 -1.76 -7.33
N LYS A 28 -40.76 -2.04 -6.52
CA LYS A 28 -40.68 -2.03 -5.05
C LYS A 28 -40.80 -3.42 -4.43
N CYS A 29 -40.10 -3.60 -3.32
CA CYS A 29 -40.22 -4.77 -2.46
C CYS A 29 -41.68 -4.93 -1.98
N PRO A 30 -42.30 -6.11 -2.17
CA PRO A 30 -43.69 -6.35 -1.77
C PRO A 30 -43.90 -6.35 -0.24
N LEU A 31 -42.83 -6.58 0.54
CA LEU A 31 -42.91 -6.68 2.00
C LEU A 31 -42.76 -5.34 2.72
N CYS A 32 -41.89 -4.46 2.22
CA CYS A 32 -41.60 -3.19 2.88
C CYS A 32 -41.79 -1.94 2.00
N GLY A 33 -42.06 -2.10 0.71
CA GLY A 33 -42.27 -1.00 -0.22
C GLY A 33 -40.99 -0.23 -0.60
N CYS A 34 -39.82 -0.72 -0.21
CA CYS A 34 -38.53 -0.13 -0.58
C CYS A 34 -38.29 -0.26 -2.10
N SER A 35 -37.93 0.84 -2.76
CA SER A 35 -37.58 0.87 -4.18
C SER A 35 -36.20 0.28 -4.39
N LEU A 36 -36.06 -0.65 -5.33
CA LEU A 36 -34.76 -1.23 -5.69
C LEU A 36 -34.02 -0.40 -6.75
N GLU A 37 -34.75 0.43 -7.50
CA GLU A 37 -34.22 1.29 -8.56
C GLU A 37 -33.23 2.33 -8.01
N ASP A 38 -33.43 2.82 -6.79
CA ASP A 38 -32.58 3.83 -6.15
C ASP A 38 -31.19 3.29 -5.72
N PHE A 39 -31.01 1.96 -5.68
CA PHE A 39 -29.77 1.32 -5.20
C PHE A 39 -28.87 0.83 -6.34
N GLU A 40 -29.41 0.55 -7.53
CA GLU A 40 -28.60 0.22 -8.70
C GLU A 40 -27.71 1.40 -9.12
N GLU A 41 -28.21 2.65 -9.00
CA GLU A 41 -27.39 3.85 -9.23
C GLU A 41 -26.22 3.97 -8.24
N SER A 42 -26.43 3.58 -6.98
CA SER A 42 -25.39 3.66 -5.93
C SER A 42 -24.30 2.61 -6.10
N ILE A 43 -24.59 1.43 -6.65
CA ILE A 43 -23.59 0.36 -6.82
C ILE A 43 -22.72 0.60 -8.06
N GLY A 44 -23.29 1.20 -9.12
CA GLY A 44 -22.55 1.58 -10.33
C GLY A 44 -21.51 2.67 -10.10
N GLU A 45 -21.65 3.50 -9.07
CA GLU A 45 -20.74 4.62 -8.79
C GLU A 45 -19.39 4.16 -8.17
N TYR A 46 -19.33 2.97 -7.57
CA TYR A 46 -18.11 2.46 -6.92
C TYR A 46 -17.32 1.45 -7.76
N ASP A 47 -17.93 0.86 -8.79
CA ASP A 47 -17.30 -0.14 -9.67
C ASP A 47 -16.24 0.47 -10.62
N GLY A 48 -16.01 1.78 -10.55
CA GLY A 48 -14.98 2.51 -11.30
C GLY A 48 -14.04 3.37 -10.44
N ILE A 49 -14.05 3.26 -9.11
CA ILE A 49 -13.25 4.12 -8.21
C ILE A 49 -11.79 3.63 -8.06
N LEU A 50 -11.53 2.35 -8.29
CA LEU A 50 -10.19 1.76 -8.20
C LEU A 50 -9.91 0.93 -9.44
N ASP A 51 -9.05 1.44 -10.32
CA ASP A 51 -8.59 0.66 -11.47
C ASP A 51 -7.70 -0.51 -10.99
N ARG A 52 -7.60 -1.57 -11.81
CA ARG A 52 -6.70 -2.71 -11.51
C ARG A 52 -5.24 -2.29 -11.32
N SER A 53 -4.83 -1.18 -11.94
CA SER A 53 -3.54 -0.52 -11.74
C SER A 53 -3.38 0.03 -10.33
N ASP A 54 -4.43 0.63 -9.77
CA ASP A 54 -4.41 1.26 -8.45
C ASP A 54 -4.29 0.22 -7.35
N LEU A 55 -4.99 -0.92 -7.50
CA LEU A 55 -4.86 -2.03 -6.57
C LEU A 55 -3.44 -2.61 -6.58
N SER A 56 -2.84 -2.76 -7.77
CA SER A 56 -1.47 -3.27 -7.91
C SER A 56 -0.46 -2.31 -7.27
N TRP A 57 -0.66 -1.01 -7.45
CA TRP A 57 0.14 0.04 -6.83
C TRP A 57 0.00 0.05 -5.31
N LEU A 58 -1.22 -0.06 -4.77
CA LEU A 58 -1.47 -0.14 -3.33
C LEU A 58 -0.80 -1.36 -2.70
N ILE A 59 -0.87 -2.52 -3.35
CA ILE A 59 -0.19 -3.74 -2.90
C ILE A 59 1.33 -3.52 -2.86
N PHE A 60 1.91 -2.93 -3.89
CA PHE A 60 3.33 -2.60 -3.93
C PHE A 60 3.72 -1.65 -2.78
N ASN A 61 2.99 -0.55 -2.60
CA ASN A 61 3.21 0.42 -1.53
C ASN A 61 3.18 -0.27 -0.16
N TYR A 62 2.19 -1.14 0.08
CA TYR A 62 2.08 -1.88 1.34
C TYR A 62 3.30 -2.77 1.60
N PHE A 63 3.76 -3.55 0.62
CA PHE A 63 4.90 -4.44 0.81
C PHE A 63 6.21 -3.66 1.01
N VAL A 64 6.41 -2.57 0.28
CA VAL A 64 7.57 -1.69 0.45
C VAL A 64 7.54 -1.05 1.83
N PHE A 65 6.38 -0.50 2.22
CA PHE A 65 6.18 0.12 3.52
C PHE A 65 6.45 -0.86 4.64
N LYS A 66 5.81 -2.02 4.62
CA LYS A 66 5.99 -3.08 5.62
C LYS A 66 7.45 -3.49 5.74
N LYS A 67 8.12 -3.76 4.60
CA LYS A 67 9.53 -4.19 4.60
C LYS A 67 10.45 -3.17 5.26
N PHE A 68 10.29 -1.88 4.99
CA PHE A 68 11.14 -0.85 5.57
C PHE A 68 10.73 -0.45 6.99
N ALA A 69 9.43 -0.49 7.30
CA ALA A 69 8.93 -0.30 8.67
C ALA A 69 9.43 -1.42 9.60
N ASP A 70 9.44 -2.67 9.15
CA ASP A 70 9.99 -3.82 9.90
C ASP A 70 11.50 -3.68 10.16
N LEU A 71 12.23 -2.95 9.28
CA LEU A 71 13.63 -2.61 9.48
C LEU A 71 13.84 -1.44 10.46
N GLY A 72 12.76 -0.75 10.85
CA GLY A 72 12.77 0.41 11.75
C GLY A 72 12.91 1.76 11.05
N VAL A 73 12.72 1.82 9.73
CA VAL A 73 12.76 3.11 8.99
C VAL A 73 11.52 3.93 9.38
N PRO A 74 11.66 5.25 9.66
CA PRO A 74 10.52 6.12 9.93
C PRO A 74 9.55 6.18 8.73
N PRO A 75 8.22 6.14 8.97
CA PRO A 75 7.21 6.20 7.92
C PRO A 75 7.39 7.34 6.92
N SER A 76 7.79 8.53 7.39
CA SER A 76 7.99 9.70 6.53
C SER A 76 9.03 9.46 5.43
N GLN A 77 10.17 8.84 5.76
CA GLN A 77 11.22 8.56 4.77
C GLN A 77 10.77 7.51 3.75
N ILE A 78 9.90 6.58 4.15
CA ILE A 78 9.35 5.58 3.24
C ILE A 78 8.37 6.25 2.26
N MET A 79 7.56 7.19 2.73
CA MET A 79 6.67 7.98 1.86
C MET A 79 7.46 8.84 0.87
N ASP A 80 8.56 9.47 1.30
CA ASP A 80 9.45 10.22 0.42
C ASP A 80 10.07 9.31 -0.66
N LEU A 81 10.42 8.07 -0.30
CA LEU A 81 10.92 7.07 -1.25
C LEU A 81 9.85 6.68 -2.28
N LEU A 82 8.63 6.40 -1.82
CA LEU A 82 7.51 5.98 -2.67
C LEU A 82 7.10 7.08 -3.65
N SER A 83 7.00 8.33 -3.18
CA SER A 83 6.73 9.49 -4.06
C SER A 83 7.84 9.70 -5.09
N THR A 84 9.10 9.51 -4.72
CA THR A 84 10.22 9.56 -5.66
C THR A 84 10.13 8.45 -6.71
N TYR A 85 9.69 7.25 -6.31
CA TYR A 85 9.48 6.14 -7.25
C TYR A 85 8.36 6.46 -8.25
N GLU A 86 7.23 6.97 -7.77
CA GLU A 86 6.07 7.34 -8.58
C GLU A 86 6.45 8.36 -9.66
N GLN A 87 7.15 9.43 -9.27
CA GLN A 87 7.65 10.45 -10.20
C GLN A 87 8.63 9.91 -11.24
N ASN A 88 9.37 8.84 -10.92
CA ASN A 88 10.26 8.17 -11.87
C ASN A 88 9.51 7.15 -12.74
N ALA A 89 8.48 6.48 -12.21
CA ALA A 89 7.67 5.52 -12.94
C ALA A 89 6.88 6.19 -14.09
N GLU A 90 6.52 7.46 -13.94
CA GLU A 90 5.92 8.28 -15.00
C GLU A 90 6.89 8.63 -16.14
N LYS A 91 8.21 8.53 -15.90
CA LYS A 91 9.24 8.92 -16.88
C LYS A 91 9.76 7.70 -17.67
N PRO A 92 10.19 7.91 -18.93
CA PRO A 92 10.88 6.87 -19.69
C PRO A 92 12.15 6.42 -18.97
N ARG A 93 12.51 5.14 -19.13
CA ARG A 93 13.59 4.48 -18.36
C ARG A 93 14.96 5.14 -18.51
N GLU A 94 15.23 5.82 -19.62
CA GLU A 94 16.48 6.54 -19.85
C GLU A 94 16.61 7.83 -19.02
N GLU A 95 15.51 8.41 -18.54
CA GLU A 95 15.47 9.69 -17.82
C GLU A 95 15.38 9.55 -16.28
N TRP A 96 15.54 8.34 -15.75
CA TRP A 96 15.54 8.12 -14.30
C TRP A 96 16.77 8.81 -13.68
N THR A 97 16.55 9.93 -13.01
CA THR A 97 17.62 10.87 -12.60
C THR A 97 18.36 10.47 -11.34
N LYS A 98 17.90 9.47 -10.56
CA LYS A 98 18.62 8.81 -9.45
C LYS A 98 17.79 7.64 -8.96
N SER A 99 18.28 6.41 -9.16
CA SER A 99 17.66 5.22 -8.57
C SER A 99 18.27 4.85 -7.21
N ASP A 100 19.35 5.52 -6.81
CA ASP A 100 19.96 5.35 -5.48
C ASP A 100 19.11 6.02 -4.40
N PHE A 101 18.85 5.30 -3.31
CA PHE A 101 18.19 5.81 -2.13
C PHE A 101 19.00 5.55 -0.87
N SER A 102 18.84 6.43 0.12
CA SER A 102 19.42 6.31 1.45
C SER A 102 18.35 6.56 2.52
N LEU A 103 18.16 5.60 3.42
CA LEU A 103 17.19 5.65 4.52
C LEU A 103 17.91 5.57 5.86
N GLU A 104 17.68 6.54 6.73
CA GLU A 104 18.22 6.53 8.10
C GLU A 104 17.42 5.57 8.99
N LEU A 105 18.12 4.77 9.80
CA LEU A 105 17.54 3.82 10.74
C LEU A 105 17.99 4.13 12.17
N PRO A 106 17.14 3.82 13.16
CA PRO A 106 17.55 3.83 14.55
C PRO A 106 18.62 2.76 14.79
N MET A 107 19.58 3.10 15.66
CA MET A 107 20.59 2.16 16.13
C MET A 107 19.96 1.21 17.15
N GLY A 108 19.95 -0.09 16.86
CA GLY A 108 19.49 -1.10 17.80
C GLY A 108 20.49 -1.36 18.95
N MET A 109 20.10 -2.20 19.91
CA MET A 109 20.97 -2.57 21.04
C MET A 109 22.22 -3.34 20.62
N LEU A 110 22.08 -4.32 19.71
CA LEU A 110 23.21 -5.09 19.17
C LEU A 110 24.18 -4.20 18.39
N ASP A 111 23.61 -3.21 17.72
CA ASP A 111 24.32 -2.18 17.00
C ASP A 111 25.15 -1.31 17.95
N ALA A 112 24.64 -0.97 19.13
CA ALA A 112 25.39 -0.19 20.12
C ALA A 112 26.54 -0.96 20.81
N LEU A 113 26.55 -2.29 20.75
CA LEU A 113 27.54 -3.12 21.44
C LEU A 113 28.78 -3.42 20.58
N ARG A 114 28.65 -3.37 19.25
CA ARG A 114 29.72 -3.76 18.31
C ARG A 114 30.49 -2.54 17.78
N PRO A 115 31.83 -2.61 17.67
CA PRO A 115 32.60 -1.59 16.98
C PRO A 115 32.18 -1.50 15.51
N LYS A 116 31.96 -0.27 15.04
CA LYS A 116 31.57 0.02 13.66
C LYS A 116 32.61 0.89 12.98
N LYS A 117 32.79 0.70 11.68
CA LYS A 117 33.67 1.53 10.87
C LYS A 117 32.84 2.60 10.14
N CYS A 118 33.21 3.86 10.32
CA CYS A 118 32.55 4.96 9.62
C CYS A 118 32.84 4.91 8.12
N ALA A 119 31.80 5.00 7.29
CA ALA A 119 31.94 5.00 5.83
C ALA A 119 32.64 6.25 5.28
N LYS A 120 32.57 7.39 5.98
CA LYS A 120 33.16 8.67 5.56
C LYS A 120 34.62 8.82 6.00
N CYS A 121 34.93 8.60 7.28
CA CYS A 121 36.27 8.85 7.85
C CYS A 121 37.08 7.58 8.16
N ASN A 122 36.51 6.39 7.94
CA ASN A 122 37.12 5.08 8.22
C ASN A 122 37.54 4.81 9.68
N ARG A 123 37.20 5.70 10.63
CA ARG A 123 37.48 5.49 12.06
C ARG A 123 36.48 4.53 12.69
N LEU A 124 36.95 3.78 13.68
CA LEU A 124 36.11 2.90 14.50
C LEU A 124 35.39 3.71 15.58
N PHE A 125 34.12 3.41 15.80
CA PHE A 125 33.32 3.99 16.88
C PHE A 125 32.42 2.91 17.51
N PHE A 126 32.11 3.10 18.79
CA PHE A 126 31.31 2.15 19.58
C PHE A 126 29.94 2.72 19.97
N ARG A 127 29.85 4.04 20.19
CA ARG A 127 28.64 4.74 20.63
C ARG A 127 28.37 5.93 19.73
N GLY A 128 27.10 6.32 19.66
CA GLY A 128 26.63 7.40 18.80
C GLY A 128 26.61 7.00 17.33
N GLY A 129 26.45 7.99 16.46
CA GLY A 129 26.44 7.82 15.02
C GLY A 129 25.06 7.54 14.42
N LYS A 130 25.05 7.53 13.08
CA LYS A 130 23.88 7.23 12.26
C LYS A 130 24.06 5.90 11.52
N LYS A 131 22.97 5.17 11.37
CA LYS A 131 22.88 3.97 10.53
C LYS A 131 22.04 4.31 9.33
N GLU A 132 22.56 4.03 8.14
CA GLU A 132 21.84 4.26 6.91
C GLU A 132 21.79 2.97 6.09
N ILE A 133 20.63 2.69 5.52
CA ILE A 133 20.45 1.71 4.46
C ILE A 133 20.57 2.45 3.14
N HIS A 134 21.42 1.91 2.27
CA HIS A 134 21.58 2.37 0.91
C HIS A 134 21.17 1.26 -0.04
N GLY A 135 20.52 1.61 -1.13
CA GLY A 135 20.11 0.67 -2.16
C GLY A 135 19.85 1.38 -3.47
N ASP A 136 19.71 0.59 -4.52
CA ASP A 136 19.30 1.05 -5.84
C ASP A 136 17.89 0.51 -6.09
N MET A 137 16.93 1.35 -6.49
CA MET A 137 15.58 0.93 -6.86
C MET A 137 15.54 -0.10 -7.99
N ARG A 138 16.61 -0.18 -8.81
CA ARG A 138 16.76 -1.18 -9.87
C ARG A 138 17.26 -2.53 -9.36
N SER A 139 17.78 -2.59 -8.13
CA SER A 139 18.38 -3.79 -7.55
C SER A 139 17.76 -4.16 -6.21
N THR A 140 17.59 -5.45 -5.96
CA THR A 140 17.15 -5.93 -4.65
C THR A 140 18.26 -5.89 -3.59
N LYS A 141 19.50 -5.54 -3.98
CA LYS A 141 20.64 -5.49 -3.07
C LYS A 141 20.62 -4.20 -2.27
N VAL A 142 20.58 -4.38 -0.96
CA VAL A 142 20.59 -3.31 0.03
C VAL A 142 21.82 -3.50 0.91
N TYR A 143 22.54 -2.42 1.20
CA TYR A 143 23.71 -2.45 2.06
C TYR A 143 23.62 -1.39 3.16
N THR A 144 24.12 -1.75 4.34
CA THR A 144 24.10 -0.86 5.51
C THR A 144 25.44 -0.13 5.64
N ARG A 145 25.38 1.19 5.81
CA ARG A 145 26.52 2.04 6.13
C ARG A 145 26.33 2.68 7.50
N TYR A 146 27.44 2.92 8.17
CA TYR A 146 27.48 3.55 9.48
C TYR A 146 28.29 4.84 9.40
N PHE A 147 27.80 5.89 10.05
CA PHE A 147 28.44 7.20 10.09
C PHE A 147 28.69 7.63 11.53
N CYS A 148 29.85 8.23 11.77
CA CYS A 148 30.27 8.70 13.08
C CYS A 148 29.68 10.09 13.38
N ASP A 149 29.50 10.47 14.66
CA ASP A 149 29.03 11.84 15.01
C ASP A 149 30.10 12.93 14.81
N ARG A 150 31.36 12.54 14.62
CA ARG A 150 32.47 13.48 14.35
C ARG A 150 32.61 13.80 12.85
N CYS A 151 31.65 13.32 12.06
CA CYS A 151 31.57 13.34 10.63
C CYS A 151 30.25 14.01 10.24
#